data_AF-A0A5N8XZE0-F1
#
_entry.id   AF-A0A5N8XZE0-F1
#
_cell.length_a   1.000
_cell.length_b   1.000
_cell.length_c   1.000
_cell.angle_alpha   90.00
_cell.angle_beta   90.00
_cell.angle_gamma   90.00
#
_symmetry.space_group_name_H-M   'P 1'
#
loop_
_entity.id
_entity.type
_entity.pdbx_description
1 polymer ?
#
loop_
_entity_poly.entity_id
_entity_poly.type
_entity_poly.pdbx_seq_one_letter_code
_entity_poly.pdbx_strand_id
1 'polypeptide(L)' 'MPYLNSAVLSAGTLAQHPQPTIPADNGLLLRPWTSEDVPAVYQAFQDPVMHQWHVRAADSEDEVRGWID' A
#
# COMPACT_ATOMS: atom_id res chain seq x y z
N MET A 1 -12.06 -18.70 -10.77
CA MET A 1 -13.08 -18.65 -9.70
C MET A 1 -13.90 -17.38 -9.91
N PRO A 2 -15.20 -17.46 -10.20
CA PRO A 2 -16.02 -16.27 -10.39
C PRO A 2 -16.31 -15.59 -9.04
N TYR A 3 -16.31 -14.26 -9.02
CA TYR A 3 -16.81 -13.49 -7.88
C TYR A 3 -18.33 -13.65 -7.79
N LEU A 4 -18.85 -13.93 -6.60
CA LEU A 4 -20.29 -14.12 -6.35
C LEU A 4 -21.00 -12.82 -5.94
N ASN A 5 -20.24 -11.75 -5.72
CA ASN A 5 -20.73 -10.44 -5.34
C ASN A 5 -20.38 -9.38 -6.39
N SER A 6 -21.23 -8.35 -6.51
CA SER A 6 -20.91 -7.14 -7.25
C SER A 6 -20.19 -6.14 -6.35
N ALA A 7 -19.33 -5.32 -6.93
CA ALA A 7 -18.76 -4.18 -6.22
C ALA A 7 -19.87 -3.21 -5.78
N VAL A 8 -19.87 -2.82 -4.51
CA VAL A 8 -20.84 -1.85 -3.96
C VAL A 8 -20.44 -0.41 -4.34
N LEU A 9 -19.13 -0.18 -4.54
CA LEU A 9 -18.56 1.08 -5.02
C LEU A 9 -17.76 0.80 -6.29
N SER A 10 -17.74 1.77 -7.21
CA SER A 10 -16.86 1.73 -8.36
C SER A 10 -15.40 1.75 -7.91
N ALA A 11 -14.52 1.12 -8.69
CA ALA A 11 -13.08 1.21 -8.46
C ALA A 11 -12.65 2.69 -8.43
N GLY A 12 -11.84 3.06 -7.45
CA GLY A 12 -11.34 4.42 -7.29
C GLY A 12 -12.25 5.38 -6.53
N THR A 13 -13.50 5.03 -6.17
CA THR A 13 -14.40 5.94 -5.41
C THR A 13 -13.73 6.49 -4.14
N LEU A 14 -13.01 5.66 -3.39
CA LEU A 14 -12.32 6.10 -2.17
C LEU A 14 -11.05 6.91 -2.44
N ALA A 15 -10.39 6.68 -3.58
CA ALA A 15 -9.16 7.37 -3.97
C ALA A 15 -9.40 8.81 -4.47
N GLN A 16 -10.67 9.20 -4.68
CA GLN A 16 -11.04 10.56 -5.08
C GLN A 16 -10.95 11.58 -3.95
N HIS A 17 -10.81 11.14 -2.71
CA HIS A 17 -10.67 11.99 -1.55
C HIS A 17 -9.23 11.99 -1.05
N PRO A 18 -8.72 13.11 -0.52
CA PRO A 18 -7.44 13.13 0.15
C PRO A 18 -7.41 12.08 1.26
N GLN A 19 -6.40 11.21 1.21
CA GLN A 19 -6.15 10.23 2.25
C GLN A 19 -5.80 10.97 3.56
N PRO A 20 -6.39 10.58 4.70
CA PRO A 20 -6.19 11.29 5.96
C PRO A 20 -4.82 11.00 6.58
N THR A 21 -4.45 11.86 7.52
CA THR A 21 -3.37 11.62 8.45
C THR A 21 -3.96 11.25 9.81
N ILE A 22 -3.65 10.07 10.33
CA ILE A 22 -4.23 9.49 11.54
C ILE A 22 -3.10 9.28 12.58
N PRO A 23 -3.15 9.96 13.74
CA PRO A 23 -2.20 9.70 14.81
C PRO A 23 -2.46 8.33 15.43
N ALA A 24 -1.40 7.65 15.84
CA ALA A 24 -1.42 6.39 16.57
C ALA A 24 -0.58 6.49 17.85
N ASP A 25 -0.62 5.45 18.68
CA ASP A 25 0.13 5.41 19.93
C ASP A 25 1.65 5.54 19.68
N ASN A 26 2.37 5.96 20.72
CA ASN A 26 3.83 6.09 20.71
C ASN A 26 4.39 7.09 19.68
N GLY A 27 3.60 8.11 19.33
CA GLY A 27 4.03 9.16 18.40
C GLY A 27 4.06 8.70 16.93
N LEU A 28 3.44 7.56 16.62
CA LEU A 28 3.30 7.08 15.25
C LEU A 28 2.22 7.85 14.50
N LEU A 29 2.39 7.93 13.19
CA LEU A 29 1.49 8.64 12.30
C LEU A 29 1.24 7.79 11.05
N LEU A 30 -0.01 7.43 10.82
CA LEU A 30 -0.44 6.87 9.54
C LEU A 30 -0.74 8.04 8.62
N ARG A 31 -0.03 8.13 7.51
CA ARG A 31 -0.18 9.22 6.53
C ARG A 31 -0.15 8.65 5.12
N PRO A 32 -0.59 9.43 4.10
CA PRO A 32 -0.38 9.05 2.72
C PRO A 32 1.10 8.84 2.43
N TRP A 33 1.41 7.88 1.57
CA TRP A 33 2.76 7.64 1.07
C TRP A 33 3.27 8.85 0.28
N THR A 34 4.58 9.07 0.31
CA THR A 34 5.30 10.01 -0.55
C THR A 34 6.43 9.28 -1.27
N SER A 35 7.01 9.91 -2.30
CA SER A 35 8.15 9.37 -3.03
C SER A 35 9.37 9.08 -2.14
N GLU A 36 9.46 9.73 -0.97
CA GLU A 36 10.54 9.51 0.00
C GLU A 36 10.43 8.15 0.69
N ASP A 37 9.24 7.54 0.68
CA ASP A 37 8.98 6.26 1.35
C ASP A 37 9.34 5.05 0.48
N VAL A 38 9.61 5.25 -0.82
CA VAL A 38 9.92 4.17 -1.78
C VAL A 38 10.98 3.20 -1.24
N PRO A 39 12.15 3.65 -0.71
CA PRO A 39 13.17 2.72 -0.24
C PRO A 39 12.72 1.90 0.97
N ALA A 40 11.95 2.51 1.88
CA ALA A 40 11.45 1.84 3.08
C ALA A 40 10.39 0.78 2.75
N VAL A 41 9.49 1.10 1.81
CA VAL A 41 8.49 0.14 1.32
C VAL A 41 9.17 -1.00 0.57
N TYR A 42 10.11 -0.70 -0.34
CA TYR A 42 10.88 -1.73 -1.04
C TYR A 42 11.58 -2.68 -0.06
N GLN A 43 12.24 -2.13 0.97
CA GLN A 43 12.90 -2.92 2.01
C GLN A 43 11.93 -3.85 2.75
N ALA A 44 10.76 -3.36 3.16
CA ALA A 44 9.73 -4.19 3.79
C ALA A 44 9.27 -5.33 2.87
N PHE A 45 9.17 -5.04 1.57
CA PHE A 45 8.83 -6.01 0.53
C PHE A 45 9.94 -6.98 0.16
N GLN A 46 11.12 -6.90 0.78
CA GLN A 46 12.14 -7.95 0.70
C GLN A 46 12.05 -8.98 1.82
N ASP A 47 11.15 -8.81 2.81
CA ASP A 47 11.04 -9.73 3.93
C ASP A 47 10.43 -11.09 3.49
N PRO A 48 11.18 -12.20 3.54
CA PRO A 48 10.69 -13.51 3.12
C PRO A 48 9.59 -14.06 4.04
N VAL A 49 9.49 -13.59 5.29
CA VAL A 49 8.39 -13.95 6.19
C VAL A 49 7.11 -13.26 5.73
N MET A 50 7.19 -12.01 5.28
CA MET A 50 6.05 -11.28 4.74
C MET A 50 5.51 -11.95 3.47
N HIS A 51 6.39 -12.46 2.59
CA HIS A 51 5.98 -13.16 1.36
C HIS A 51 5.17 -14.45 1.61
N GLN A 52 5.25 -15.04 2.79
CA GLN A 52 4.40 -16.19 3.13
C GLN A 52 2.92 -15.83 3.21
N TRP A 53 2.62 -14.56 3.54
CA TRP A 53 1.26 -14.07 3.82
C TRP A 53 0.82 -12.95 2.87
N HIS A 54 1.74 -12.37 2.11
CA HIS A 54 1.49 -11.25 1.22
C HIS A 54 1.53 -11.68 -0.25
N VAL A 55 0.57 -11.20 -1.05
CA VAL A 55 0.39 -11.58 -2.46
C VAL A 55 1.34 -10.85 -3.43
N ARG A 56 2.15 -9.90 -2.93
CA ARG A 56 3.09 -9.12 -3.73
C ARG A 56 4.49 -9.14 -3.11
N ALA A 57 5.49 -9.21 -3.97
CA ALA A 57 6.88 -8.83 -3.72
C ALA A 57 7.24 -7.67 -4.67
N ALA A 58 8.35 -6.99 -4.42
CA ALA A 58 8.88 -5.96 -5.32
C ALA A 58 10.27 -6.37 -5.78
N ASP A 59 10.54 -6.30 -7.08
CA ASP A 59 11.87 -6.59 -7.64
C ASP A 59 12.73 -5.32 -7.77
N SER A 60 12.13 -4.13 -7.59
CA SER A 60 12.86 -2.85 -7.62
C SER A 60 12.13 -1.71 -6.90
N GLU A 61 12.87 -0.65 -6.56
CA GLU A 61 12.29 0.62 -6.07
C GLU A 61 11.41 1.31 -7.13
N ASP A 62 11.70 1.15 -8.42
CA ASP A 62 10.89 1.71 -9.50
C ASP A 62 9.50 1.06 -9.57
N GLU A 63 9.43 -0.26 -9.33
CA GLU A 63 8.16 -0.96 -9.21
C GLU A 63 7.33 -0.45 -8.02
N VAL A 64 7.98 -0.26 -6.86
CA VAL A 64 7.32 0.29 -5.67
C VAL A 64 6.83 1.71 -5.91
N ARG A 65 7.60 2.54 -6.62
CA ARG A 65 7.17 3.89 -6.98
C ARG A 65 5.87 3.85 -7.78
N GLY A 66 5.75 2.94 -8.74
CA GLY A 66 4.51 2.72 -9.49
C GLY A 66 3.32 2.22 -8.67
N TRP A 67 3.52 1.79 -7.42
CA TRP A 67 2.43 1.43 -6.51
C TRP A 67 1.93 2.59 -5.65
N ILE A 68 2.82 3.53 -5.30
CA ILE A 68 2.52 4.61 -4.36
C ILE A 68 2.25 5.97 -5.02
N ASP A 69 2.63 6.13 -6.30
CA ASP A 69 2.26 7.26 -7.17
C ASP A 69 0.82 7.14 -7.70
#